data_AF-A0A2H4VJC1-F1
#
_entry.id   AF-A0A2H4VJC1-F1
#
_cell.length_a   1.000
_cell.length_b   1.000
_cell.length_c   1.000
_cell.angle_alpha   90.00
_cell.angle_beta   90.00
_cell.angle_gamma   90.00
#
_symmetry.space_group_name_H-M   'P 1'
#
loop_
_entity.id
_entity.type
_entity.pdbx_description
1 polymer ?
#
loop_
_entity_poly.entity_id
_entity_poly.type
_entity_poly.pdbx_seq_one_letter_code
_entity_poly.pdbx_strand_id
1 'polypeptide(L)'
;MYMLKGNLLNLFTEEIYPAEVEIQGGLIKCIREVDEEFKNYILPGFIDAHIHIESSMLTPSRFAEAVVPHGTTAVVADPHEIANVLGISGIKYMMNDASTVPLRFFFTAPSCVPATPFETSGAVLGPREIDELLQLDDVVALGEMMNFPGVVGEDPTVLEKIKIAHQYSKPVDGHAPLLSGDDLCKYIGTGISTDHECSVMEEAMEKKRLGMKIMIREGSSAKNLEELWKVGGDFLVSDDRHPEDLLKGHLNHTLKKAVQLGIDPVEAIRMVTVNPSTHYNLDTGLLSPGKRADLILVNDLENFNVKKVFINGELVAREGKALFNVKPLPIENTFHLKTLKPSDFEINPMRTGNATVRVIKVMEGQLLTEESEANLEIVDGALKADPEQDVLKIGVVERYGNNHVANGFVNGFSLDKGAIASSVAHDSHNIIVVGTSSEDMALAVNTLKNNRGGLVAVCDDDIHSLKLPVAGLMSTMSADEVSLQMNLLHEVVKDMGCKLVSPFMTMSFMALLVIPQLKISDQGLFDVGSFQFVDVIK
;
A
#
# COMPACT_ATOMS: atom_id res chain seq x y z
N MET A 1 -3.72 -34.28 -17.88
CA MET A 1 -2.78 -34.90 -16.92
C MET A 1 -1.40 -34.70 -17.48
N TYR A 2 -0.47 -34.18 -16.69
CA TYR A 2 0.94 -34.10 -17.08
C TYR A 2 1.83 -34.25 -15.83
N MET A 3 3.11 -34.53 -16.07
CA MET A 3 4.11 -34.72 -15.02
C MET A 3 5.10 -33.57 -15.03
N LEU A 4 5.48 -33.12 -13.85
CA LEU A 4 6.55 -32.16 -13.63
C LEU A 4 7.66 -32.83 -12.84
N LYS A 5 8.92 -32.67 -13.24
CA LYS A 5 10.07 -33.30 -12.59
C LYS A 5 11.11 -32.26 -12.18
N GLY A 6 11.76 -32.48 -11.04
CA GLY A 6 12.74 -31.57 -10.45
C GLY A 6 13.13 -31.98 -9.03
N ASN A 7 14.04 -31.26 -8.41
CA ASN A 7 14.38 -31.46 -7.00
C ASN A 7 13.29 -30.81 -6.13
N LEU A 8 12.40 -31.59 -5.56
CA LEU A 8 11.30 -31.07 -4.75
C LEU A 8 11.80 -30.76 -3.34
N LEU A 9 11.56 -29.53 -2.87
CA LEU A 9 11.72 -29.18 -1.46
C LEU A 9 10.43 -29.55 -0.72
N ASN A 10 10.52 -30.56 0.15
CA ASN A 10 9.41 -30.97 0.99
C ASN A 10 9.42 -30.17 2.29
N LEU A 11 8.56 -29.14 2.40
CA LEU A 11 8.49 -28.29 3.59
C LEU A 11 7.90 -28.98 4.84
N PHE A 12 7.44 -30.23 4.74
CA PHE A 12 7.03 -31.02 5.90
C PHE A 12 8.20 -31.78 6.55
N THR A 13 9.18 -32.22 5.75
CA THR A 13 10.36 -32.97 6.21
C THR A 13 11.66 -32.19 6.11
N GLU A 14 11.63 -31.02 5.46
CA GLU A 14 12.78 -30.14 5.18
C GLU A 14 13.83 -30.81 4.27
N GLU A 15 13.44 -31.86 3.56
CA GLU A 15 14.30 -32.61 2.64
C GLU A 15 14.16 -32.12 1.20
N ILE A 16 15.26 -32.23 0.44
CA ILE A 16 15.28 -32.03 -1.00
C ILE A 16 15.58 -33.37 -1.65
N TYR A 17 14.69 -33.82 -2.54
CA TYR A 17 14.86 -35.06 -3.28
C TYR A 17 14.33 -34.95 -4.72
N PRO A 18 14.92 -35.68 -5.68
CA PRO A 18 14.40 -35.74 -7.04
C PRO A 18 13.01 -36.38 -7.06
N ALA A 19 12.03 -35.65 -7.61
CA ALA A 19 10.64 -36.08 -7.60
C ALA A 19 9.94 -35.83 -8.93
N GLU A 20 8.91 -36.65 -9.19
CA GLU A 20 7.87 -36.39 -10.17
C GLU A 20 6.57 -35.98 -9.46
N VAL A 21 5.93 -34.90 -9.94
CA VAL A 21 4.65 -34.38 -9.46
C VAL A 21 3.61 -34.61 -10.54
N GLU A 22 2.63 -35.45 -10.24
CA GLU A 22 1.51 -35.76 -11.13
C GLU A 22 0.39 -34.73 -10.95
N ILE A 23 0.00 -34.06 -12.03
CA ILE A 23 -1.00 -32.98 -12.00
C ILE A 23 -2.20 -33.33 -12.89
N GLN A 24 -3.40 -33.25 -12.33
CA GLN A 24 -4.65 -33.50 -13.03
C GLN A 24 -5.80 -32.65 -12.47
N GLY A 25 -6.48 -31.90 -13.35
CA GLY A 25 -7.60 -31.05 -12.97
C GLY A 25 -7.20 -29.93 -12.00
N GLY A 26 -5.99 -29.41 -12.17
CA GLY A 26 -5.39 -28.37 -11.32
C GLY A 26 -4.98 -28.79 -9.91
N LEU A 27 -5.08 -30.08 -9.59
CA LEU A 27 -4.67 -30.64 -8.32
C LEU A 27 -3.43 -31.53 -8.48
N ILE A 28 -2.61 -31.55 -7.43
CA ILE A 28 -1.55 -32.54 -7.26
C ILE A 28 -2.22 -33.88 -6.94
N LYS A 29 -1.99 -34.90 -7.77
CA LYS A 29 -2.52 -36.25 -7.57
C LYS A 29 -1.57 -37.14 -6.80
N CYS A 30 -0.28 -37.05 -7.12
CA CYS A 30 0.75 -37.86 -6.50
C CYS A 30 2.09 -37.14 -6.59
N ILE A 31 2.96 -37.39 -5.61
CA ILE A 31 4.36 -37.02 -5.62
C ILE A 31 5.13 -38.33 -5.41
N ARG A 32 6.08 -38.63 -6.31
CA ARG A 32 6.92 -39.82 -6.24
C ARG A 32 8.38 -39.44 -6.35
N GLU A 33 9.21 -39.98 -5.48
CA GLU A 33 10.66 -39.91 -5.63
C GLU A 33 11.09 -40.68 -6.88
N VAL A 34 12.08 -40.16 -7.60
CA VAL A 34 12.61 -40.74 -8.83
C VAL A 34 14.13 -40.75 -8.80
N ASP A 35 14.76 -41.72 -9.47
CA ASP A 35 16.21 -41.80 -9.60
C ASP A 35 16.69 -41.07 -10.86
N GLU A 36 16.59 -39.73 -10.84
CA GLU A 36 17.00 -38.84 -11.93
C GLU A 36 17.69 -37.58 -11.36
N GLU A 37 18.69 -37.05 -12.08
CA GLU A 37 19.36 -35.81 -11.70
C GLU A 37 18.67 -34.58 -12.32
N PHE A 38 18.34 -33.59 -11.49
CA PHE A 38 17.77 -32.32 -11.93
C PHE A 38 18.62 -31.13 -11.50
N LYS A 39 18.56 -30.05 -12.30
CA LYS A 39 19.22 -28.77 -11.98
C LYS A 39 18.32 -27.79 -11.23
N ASN A 40 17.00 -27.92 -11.38
CA ASN A 40 16.03 -26.97 -10.86
C ASN A 40 15.30 -27.55 -9.65
N TYR A 41 14.83 -26.66 -8.79
CA TYR A 41 14.06 -27.00 -7.60
C TYR A 41 12.57 -26.73 -7.83
N ILE A 42 11.70 -27.61 -7.33
CA ILE A 42 10.26 -27.44 -7.28
C ILE A 42 9.90 -26.95 -5.89
N LEU A 43 9.30 -25.77 -5.80
CA LEU A 43 8.81 -25.15 -4.56
C LEU A 43 7.31 -24.89 -4.65
N PRO A 44 6.57 -24.81 -3.53
CA PRO A 44 5.25 -24.17 -3.54
C PRO A 44 5.38 -22.74 -4.06
N GLY A 45 4.34 -22.25 -4.74
CA GLY A 45 4.31 -20.85 -5.15
C GLY A 45 4.23 -19.91 -3.94
N PHE A 46 4.83 -18.73 -4.08
CA PHE A 46 4.94 -17.77 -2.97
C PHE A 46 3.60 -17.07 -2.70
N ILE A 47 3.35 -16.80 -1.43
CA ILE A 47 2.20 -16.08 -0.90
C ILE A 47 2.69 -14.80 -0.24
N ASP A 48 2.26 -13.66 -0.75
CA ASP A 48 2.43 -12.40 -0.03
C ASP A 48 1.32 -12.25 1.00
N ALA A 49 1.68 -12.21 2.28
CA ALA A 49 0.72 -12.33 3.37
C ALA A 49 0.10 -10.99 3.78
N HIS A 50 0.61 -9.88 3.25
CA HIS A 50 0.12 -8.53 3.51
C HIS A 50 0.65 -7.57 2.43
N ILE A 51 -0.24 -6.99 1.64
CA ILE A 51 0.09 -6.06 0.55
C ILE A 51 -1.08 -5.11 0.24
N HIS A 52 -0.75 -3.89 -0.17
CA HIS A 52 -1.70 -2.94 -0.76
C HIS A 52 -1.45 -2.87 -2.27
N ILE A 53 -2.39 -3.39 -3.06
CA ILE A 53 -2.23 -3.42 -4.52
C ILE A 53 -2.26 -1.99 -5.08
N GLU A 54 -3.08 -1.13 -4.47
CA GLU A 54 -3.25 0.27 -4.82
C GLU A 54 -1.94 1.06 -4.75
N SER A 55 -1.05 0.76 -3.79
CA SER A 55 0.27 1.39 -3.64
C SER A 55 1.21 1.10 -4.82
N SER A 56 0.94 0.05 -5.59
CA SER A 56 1.62 -0.19 -6.87
C SER A 56 1.12 0.66 -8.02
N MET A 57 0.05 1.42 -7.82
CA MET A 57 -0.63 2.20 -8.85
C MET A 57 -1.10 1.35 -10.03
N LEU A 58 -1.25 0.03 -9.86
CA LEU A 58 -1.70 -0.93 -10.87
C LEU A 58 -3.03 -1.55 -10.45
N THR A 59 -3.91 -1.83 -11.41
CA THR A 59 -5.08 -2.68 -11.14
C THR A 59 -4.65 -4.09 -10.72
N PRO A 60 -5.45 -4.86 -9.97
CA PRO A 60 -5.12 -6.23 -9.58
C PRO A 60 -4.63 -7.11 -10.73
N SER A 61 -5.27 -7.05 -11.89
CA SER A 61 -4.86 -7.78 -13.09
C SER A 61 -3.48 -7.36 -13.63
N ARG A 62 -3.12 -6.08 -13.54
CA ARG A 62 -1.78 -5.56 -13.92
C ARG A 62 -0.72 -5.86 -12.88
N PHE A 63 -1.09 -5.81 -11.60
CA PHE A 63 -0.24 -6.28 -10.53
C PHE A 63 0.12 -7.76 -10.71
N ALA A 64 -0.85 -8.61 -11.04
CA ALA A 64 -0.60 -10.02 -11.34
C ALA A 64 0.38 -10.21 -12.51
N GLU A 65 0.27 -9.40 -13.57
CA GLU A 65 1.21 -9.40 -14.70
C GLU A 65 2.66 -9.18 -14.25
N ALA A 66 2.84 -8.27 -13.28
CA ALA A 66 4.15 -7.91 -12.76
C ALA A 66 4.72 -8.99 -11.82
N VAL A 67 3.92 -9.56 -10.91
CA VAL A 67 4.47 -10.42 -9.83
C VAL A 67 4.46 -11.92 -10.12
N VAL A 68 3.55 -12.42 -10.96
CA VAL A 68 3.48 -13.85 -11.28
C VAL A 68 4.78 -14.35 -11.91
N PRO A 69 5.45 -13.62 -12.84
CA PRO A 69 6.75 -14.04 -13.37
C PRO A 69 7.85 -14.21 -12.32
N HIS A 70 7.69 -13.58 -11.15
CA HIS A 70 8.60 -13.65 -10.01
C HIS A 70 8.24 -14.75 -8.99
N GLY A 71 7.30 -15.66 -9.33
CA GLY A 71 6.98 -16.84 -8.52
C GLY A 71 5.90 -16.64 -7.47
N THR A 72 5.29 -15.46 -7.42
CA THR A 72 4.13 -15.21 -6.56
C THR A 72 2.90 -15.83 -7.19
N THR A 73 2.23 -16.71 -6.45
CA THR A 73 1.02 -17.42 -6.91
C THR A 73 -0.22 -17.03 -6.12
N ALA A 74 -0.03 -16.41 -4.94
CA ALA A 74 -1.12 -15.82 -4.19
C ALA A 74 -0.70 -14.56 -3.43
N VAL A 75 -1.69 -13.73 -3.09
CA VAL A 75 -1.55 -12.59 -2.19
C VAL A 75 -2.72 -12.51 -1.23
N VAL A 76 -2.49 -11.94 -0.05
CA VAL A 76 -3.51 -11.49 0.91
C VAL A 76 -3.45 -9.96 0.89
N ALA A 77 -4.39 -9.34 0.18
CA ALA A 77 -4.42 -7.91 -0.08
C ALA A 77 -5.41 -7.21 0.84
N ASP A 78 -4.99 -6.10 1.46
CA ASP A 78 -5.91 -5.21 2.19
C ASP A 78 -6.32 -4.04 1.28
N PRO A 79 -7.56 -4.01 0.76
CA PRO A 79 -8.03 -3.01 -0.19
C PRO A 79 -8.52 -1.74 0.52
N HIS A 80 -7.87 -1.31 1.60
CA HIS A 80 -8.34 -0.20 2.43
C HIS A 80 -8.32 1.15 1.67
N GLU A 81 -7.43 1.29 0.70
CA GLU A 81 -7.28 2.50 -0.10
C GLU A 81 -8.51 2.72 -0.99
N ILE A 82 -8.86 1.73 -1.82
CA ILE A 82 -10.07 1.84 -2.64
C ILE A 82 -11.34 1.84 -1.78
N ALA A 83 -11.31 1.20 -0.61
CA ALA A 83 -12.42 1.21 0.32
C ALA A 83 -12.68 2.60 0.90
N ASN A 84 -11.65 3.40 1.18
CA ASN A 84 -11.83 4.82 1.54
C ASN A 84 -12.49 5.63 0.41
N VAL A 85 -12.24 5.29 -0.86
CA VAL A 85 -12.85 6.02 -2.00
C VAL A 85 -14.29 5.57 -2.28
N LEU A 86 -14.56 4.27 -2.24
CA LEU A 86 -15.76 3.65 -2.84
C LEU A 86 -16.45 2.62 -1.92
N GLY A 87 -15.91 2.37 -0.74
CA GLY A 87 -16.40 1.35 0.19
C GLY A 87 -16.44 -0.05 -0.45
N ILE A 88 -17.49 -0.81 -0.12
CA ILE A 88 -17.70 -2.16 -0.66
C ILE A 88 -17.68 -2.21 -2.19
N SER A 89 -18.13 -1.15 -2.88
CA SER A 89 -18.14 -1.13 -4.35
C SER A 89 -16.72 -1.12 -4.95
N GLY A 90 -15.77 -0.44 -4.28
CA GLY A 90 -14.36 -0.46 -4.62
C GLY A 90 -13.73 -1.83 -4.39
N ILE A 91 -14.00 -2.43 -3.24
CA ILE A 91 -13.54 -3.79 -2.90
C ILE A 91 -14.04 -4.79 -3.95
N LYS A 92 -15.34 -4.75 -4.28
CA LYS A 92 -15.94 -5.61 -5.33
C LYS A 92 -15.30 -5.37 -6.70
N TYR A 93 -14.95 -4.13 -7.05
CA TYR A 93 -14.19 -3.87 -8.28
C TYR A 93 -12.85 -4.61 -8.29
N MET A 94 -12.07 -4.52 -7.20
CA MET A 94 -10.78 -5.19 -7.12
C MET A 94 -10.92 -6.71 -7.20
N MET A 95 -11.88 -7.30 -6.49
CA MET A 95 -12.19 -8.73 -6.55
C MET A 95 -12.57 -9.17 -7.98
N ASN A 96 -13.39 -8.37 -8.67
CA ASN A 96 -13.80 -8.67 -10.04
C ASN A 96 -12.61 -8.57 -11.01
N ASP A 97 -11.77 -7.55 -10.93
CA ASP A 97 -10.59 -7.40 -11.79
C ASP A 97 -9.57 -8.52 -11.53
N ALA A 98 -9.34 -8.85 -10.26
CA ALA A 98 -8.51 -9.97 -9.81
C ALA A 98 -8.97 -11.32 -10.39
N SER A 99 -10.28 -11.56 -10.47
CA SER A 99 -10.83 -12.82 -11.00
C SER A 99 -10.53 -13.07 -12.49
N THR A 100 -10.04 -12.06 -13.22
CA THR A 100 -9.74 -12.17 -14.66
C THR A 100 -8.36 -12.73 -14.98
N VAL A 101 -7.50 -12.90 -13.96
CA VAL A 101 -6.11 -13.32 -14.09
C VAL A 101 -5.83 -14.56 -13.23
N PRO A 102 -4.75 -15.31 -13.49
CA PRO A 102 -4.51 -16.55 -12.75
C PRO A 102 -3.97 -16.37 -11.33
N LEU A 103 -3.40 -15.20 -10.98
CA LEU A 103 -2.93 -14.96 -9.61
C LEU A 103 -4.09 -15.11 -8.63
N ARG A 104 -3.85 -15.81 -7.51
CA ARG A 104 -4.87 -15.97 -6.48
C ARG A 104 -4.88 -14.76 -5.55
N PHE A 105 -6.01 -14.08 -5.49
CA PHE A 105 -6.20 -12.97 -4.56
C PHE A 105 -7.09 -13.44 -3.42
N PHE A 106 -6.55 -13.35 -2.22
CA PHE A 106 -7.32 -13.31 -0.99
C PHE A 106 -7.35 -11.86 -0.53
N PHE A 107 -8.46 -11.42 0.04
CA PHE A 107 -8.63 -10.07 0.54
C PHE A 107 -8.79 -10.09 2.05
N THR A 108 -8.51 -8.97 2.69
CA THR A 108 -8.97 -8.71 4.06
C THR A 108 -10.13 -7.71 4.03
N ALA A 109 -10.95 -7.67 5.09
CA ALA A 109 -11.99 -6.66 5.23
C ALA A 109 -11.37 -5.37 5.80
N PRO A 110 -11.36 -4.23 5.09
CA PRO A 110 -10.71 -3.02 5.58
C PRO A 110 -11.29 -2.53 6.90
N SER A 111 -10.46 -2.44 7.93
CA SER A 111 -10.94 -2.30 9.31
C SER A 111 -11.24 -0.84 9.70
N CYS A 112 -10.52 0.12 9.11
CA CYS A 112 -10.49 1.54 9.50
C CYS A 112 -10.84 2.46 8.33
N VAL A 113 -12.10 2.40 7.87
CA VAL A 113 -12.63 3.28 6.83
C VAL A 113 -13.75 4.15 7.41
N PRO A 114 -13.55 5.47 7.57
CA PRO A 114 -12.27 6.19 7.44
C PRO A 114 -11.30 5.88 8.59
N ALA A 115 -10.03 6.23 8.42
CA ALA A 115 -9.02 6.14 9.47
C ALA A 115 -9.29 7.13 10.62
N THR A 116 -9.88 8.29 10.30
CA THR A 116 -10.11 9.38 11.26
C THR A 116 -11.35 10.21 10.91
N PRO A 117 -12.08 10.81 11.88
CA PRO A 117 -13.26 11.63 11.59
C PRO A 117 -12.96 13.09 11.17
N PHE A 118 -11.68 13.51 11.14
CA PHE A 118 -11.25 14.89 10.87
C PHE A 118 -11.02 15.20 9.38
N GLU A 119 -11.52 14.35 8.50
CA GLU A 119 -11.44 14.50 7.05
C GLU A 119 -12.65 13.85 6.38
N THR A 120 -12.93 14.25 5.14
CA THR A 120 -14.01 13.68 4.34
C THR A 120 -13.51 12.49 3.54
N SER A 121 -13.98 11.29 3.87
CA SER A 121 -13.75 10.05 3.09
C SER A 121 -14.94 9.73 2.18
N GLY A 122 -14.70 8.97 1.11
CA GLY A 122 -15.71 8.56 0.15
C GLY A 122 -16.65 7.48 0.68
N ALA A 123 -16.27 6.79 1.76
CA ALA A 123 -17.09 5.77 2.38
C ALA A 123 -16.87 5.64 3.90
N VAL A 124 -17.74 4.85 4.53
CA VAL A 124 -17.62 4.42 5.93
C VAL A 124 -17.94 2.94 5.99
N LEU A 125 -17.07 2.14 6.60
CA LEU A 125 -17.32 0.71 6.85
C LEU A 125 -17.55 0.48 8.34
N GLY A 126 -18.81 0.25 8.72
CA GLY A 126 -19.20 -0.12 10.07
C GLY A 126 -19.26 -1.63 10.27
N PRO A 127 -19.73 -2.10 11.45
CA PRO A 127 -19.86 -3.53 11.74
C PRO A 127 -20.69 -4.29 10.70
N ARG A 128 -21.75 -3.68 10.16
CA ARG A 128 -22.60 -4.31 9.14
C ARG A 128 -21.84 -4.60 7.84
N GLU A 129 -21.04 -3.63 7.37
CA GLU A 129 -20.25 -3.79 6.16
C GLU A 129 -19.14 -4.83 6.35
N ILE A 130 -18.53 -4.87 7.54
CA ILE A 130 -17.54 -5.90 7.91
C ILE A 130 -18.17 -7.29 7.94
N ASP A 131 -19.39 -7.44 8.48
CA ASP A 131 -20.15 -8.69 8.44
C ASP A 131 -20.45 -9.16 7.01
N GLU A 132 -20.85 -8.25 6.10
CA GLU A 132 -21.06 -8.58 4.68
C GLU A 132 -19.77 -9.10 4.03
N LEU A 133 -18.65 -8.42 4.26
CA LEU A 133 -17.36 -8.78 3.65
C LEU A 133 -16.83 -10.12 4.19
N LEU A 134 -16.89 -10.34 5.50
CA LEU A 134 -16.39 -11.56 6.13
C LEU A 134 -17.24 -12.80 5.84
N GLN A 135 -18.40 -12.66 5.21
CA GLN A 135 -19.14 -13.81 4.65
C GLN A 135 -18.55 -14.35 3.34
N LEU A 136 -17.72 -13.56 2.65
CA LEU A 136 -17.12 -13.95 1.37
C LEU A 136 -15.94 -14.90 1.61
N ASP A 137 -15.87 -15.99 0.85
CA ASP A 137 -14.79 -16.99 0.97
C ASP A 137 -13.41 -16.41 0.63
N ASP A 138 -13.36 -15.49 -0.32
CA ASP A 138 -12.11 -14.82 -0.74
C ASP A 138 -11.65 -13.75 0.25
N VAL A 139 -12.47 -13.35 1.24
CA VAL A 139 -12.08 -12.41 2.30
C VAL A 139 -11.62 -13.20 3.51
N VAL A 140 -10.32 -13.34 3.76
CA VAL A 140 -9.76 -14.33 4.70
C VAL A 140 -9.49 -13.80 6.10
N ALA A 141 -9.50 -12.48 6.31
CA ALA A 141 -9.21 -11.85 7.59
C ALA A 141 -9.96 -10.51 7.74
N LEU A 142 -10.06 -10.00 8.97
CA LEU A 142 -10.23 -8.58 9.19
C LEU A 142 -8.87 -7.90 8.99
N GLY A 143 -8.83 -6.89 8.13
CA GLY A 143 -7.62 -6.16 7.76
C GLY A 143 -6.99 -5.42 8.92
N GLU A 144 -5.86 -4.79 8.65
CA GLU A 144 -4.97 -4.26 9.68
C GLU A 144 -5.71 -3.33 10.64
N MET A 145 -5.66 -3.61 11.95
CA MET A 145 -6.38 -2.80 12.94
C MET A 145 -5.52 -1.61 13.39
N MET A 146 -5.40 -0.61 12.51
CA MET A 146 -4.63 0.62 12.74
C MET A 146 -5.24 1.52 13.83
N ASN A 147 -6.55 1.43 14.08
CA ASN A 147 -7.20 2.10 15.21
C ASN A 147 -6.93 1.35 16.53
N PHE A 148 -5.65 1.10 16.83
CA PHE A 148 -5.20 0.57 18.12
C PHE A 148 -5.62 1.45 19.31
N PRO A 149 -5.74 2.81 19.21
CA PRO A 149 -6.28 3.61 20.31
C PRO A 149 -7.72 3.23 20.64
N GLY A 150 -8.54 2.95 19.62
CA GLY A 150 -9.90 2.44 19.78
C GLY A 150 -9.95 1.06 20.44
N VAL A 151 -9.00 0.17 20.12
CA VAL A 151 -8.89 -1.13 20.80
C VAL A 151 -8.52 -0.97 22.28
N VAL A 152 -7.48 -0.18 22.57
CA VAL A 152 -6.98 0.08 23.93
C VAL A 152 -8.01 0.82 24.79
N GLY A 153 -8.77 1.74 24.16
CA GLY A 153 -9.84 2.52 24.77
C GLY A 153 -11.21 1.83 24.79
N GLU A 154 -11.29 0.58 24.33
CA GLU A 154 -12.52 -0.23 24.30
C GLU A 154 -13.68 0.41 23.50
N ASP A 155 -13.38 1.03 22.35
CA ASP A 155 -14.39 1.60 21.45
C ASP A 155 -15.39 0.51 21.01
N PRO A 156 -16.70 0.67 21.28
CA PRO A 156 -17.69 -0.36 20.99
C PRO A 156 -17.78 -0.74 19.50
N THR A 157 -17.52 0.21 18.60
CA THR A 157 -17.59 -0.04 17.15
C THR A 157 -16.41 -0.87 16.70
N VAL A 158 -15.20 -0.54 17.17
CA VAL A 158 -13.97 -1.30 16.88
C VAL A 158 -14.07 -2.73 17.43
N LEU A 159 -14.49 -2.87 18.68
CA LEU A 159 -14.63 -4.20 19.32
C LEU A 159 -15.69 -5.06 18.63
N GLU A 160 -16.79 -4.47 18.13
CA GLU A 160 -17.80 -5.24 17.39
C GLU A 160 -17.25 -5.76 16.06
N LYS A 161 -16.43 -4.98 15.32
CA LYS A 161 -15.76 -5.46 14.09
C LYS A 161 -14.86 -6.67 14.37
N ILE A 162 -14.05 -6.59 15.44
CA ILE A 162 -13.18 -7.68 15.89
C ILE A 162 -14.00 -8.92 16.26
N LYS A 163 -15.11 -8.72 16.98
CA LYS A 163 -16.02 -9.81 17.35
C LYS A 163 -16.62 -10.51 16.13
N ILE A 164 -17.00 -9.77 15.09
CA ILE A 164 -17.53 -10.35 13.84
C ILE A 164 -16.47 -11.24 13.16
N ALA A 165 -15.21 -10.81 13.09
CA ALA A 165 -14.13 -11.66 12.55
C ALA A 165 -14.02 -13.01 13.27
N HIS A 166 -14.08 -12.98 14.61
CA HIS A 166 -14.08 -14.20 15.42
C HIS A 166 -15.31 -15.09 15.20
N GLN A 167 -16.49 -14.53 14.92
CA GLN A 167 -17.69 -15.32 14.61
C GLN A 167 -17.50 -16.17 13.36
N TYR A 168 -16.76 -15.66 12.37
CA TYR A 168 -16.41 -16.38 11.15
C TYR A 168 -15.13 -17.22 11.28
N SER A 169 -14.52 -17.27 12.47
CA SER A 169 -13.21 -17.93 12.70
C SER A 169 -12.10 -17.42 11.77
N LYS A 170 -12.16 -16.13 11.41
CA LYS A 170 -11.15 -15.46 10.59
C LYS A 170 -10.21 -14.67 11.50
N PRO A 171 -8.88 -14.68 11.24
CA PRO A 171 -7.93 -13.89 12.02
C PRO A 171 -8.18 -12.38 11.87
N VAL A 172 -7.60 -11.63 12.79
CA VAL A 172 -7.53 -10.17 12.74
C VAL A 172 -6.06 -9.78 12.62
N ASP A 173 -5.76 -9.02 11.57
CA ASP A 173 -4.43 -8.46 11.35
C ASP A 173 -4.23 -7.17 12.14
N GLY A 174 -3.00 -6.94 12.58
CA GLY A 174 -2.64 -5.78 13.40
C GLY A 174 -1.76 -4.77 12.69
N HIS A 175 -1.85 -3.55 13.21
CA HIS A 175 -1.05 -2.38 12.86
C HIS A 175 -0.91 -1.55 14.14
N ALA A 176 0.18 -1.77 14.88
CA ALA A 176 0.35 -1.18 16.21
C ALA A 176 1.79 -0.68 16.43
N PRO A 177 2.24 0.36 15.70
CA PRO A 177 3.60 0.87 15.82
C PRO A 177 3.87 1.36 17.25
N LEU A 178 5.00 0.95 17.84
CA LEU A 178 5.48 1.39 19.16
C LEU A 178 4.59 1.00 20.36
N LEU A 179 3.50 0.26 20.15
CA LEU A 179 2.62 -0.18 21.22
C LEU A 179 3.33 -1.22 22.10
N SER A 180 3.37 -0.98 23.42
CA SER A 180 4.11 -1.81 24.39
C SER A 180 3.36 -1.96 25.71
N GLY A 181 3.83 -2.88 26.57
CA GLY A 181 3.34 -3.03 27.94
C GLY A 181 1.86 -3.41 28.05
N ASP A 182 1.15 -2.77 28.98
CA ASP A 182 -0.26 -3.08 29.29
C ASP A 182 -1.18 -2.83 28.10
N ASP A 183 -0.91 -1.79 27.31
CA ASP A 183 -1.74 -1.46 26.15
C ASP A 183 -1.54 -2.46 25.00
N LEU A 184 -0.31 -2.95 24.81
CA LEU A 184 -0.05 -4.07 23.91
C LEU A 184 -0.77 -5.35 24.38
N CYS A 185 -0.78 -5.62 25.68
CA CYS A 185 -1.50 -6.77 26.23
C CYS A 185 -3.02 -6.67 25.98
N LYS A 186 -3.61 -5.47 26.07
CA LYS A 186 -5.02 -5.25 25.71
C LYS A 186 -5.25 -5.52 24.23
N TYR A 187 -4.40 -4.97 23.37
CA TYR A 187 -4.52 -5.11 21.92
C TYR A 187 -4.49 -6.59 21.49
N ILE A 188 -3.46 -7.33 21.88
CA ILE A 188 -3.33 -8.78 21.62
C ILE A 188 -4.48 -9.55 22.31
N GLY A 189 -4.86 -9.14 23.52
CA GLY A 189 -5.94 -9.76 24.30
C GLY A 189 -7.31 -9.73 23.63
N THR A 190 -7.52 -8.86 22.65
CA THR A 190 -8.75 -8.84 21.83
C THR A 190 -8.77 -9.87 20.71
N GLY A 191 -7.66 -10.57 20.46
CA GLY A 191 -7.53 -11.59 19.40
C GLY A 191 -6.78 -11.14 18.15
N ILE A 192 -6.23 -9.93 18.14
CA ILE A 192 -5.37 -9.44 17.05
C ILE A 192 -4.05 -10.23 17.06
N SER A 193 -3.72 -10.83 15.92
CA SER A 193 -2.80 -11.98 15.89
C SER A 193 -1.50 -11.74 15.12
N THR A 194 -1.41 -10.67 14.34
CA THR A 194 -0.25 -10.33 13.51
C THR A 194 0.10 -8.86 13.65
N ASP A 195 1.34 -8.48 13.34
CA ASP A 195 1.75 -7.08 13.21
C ASP A 195 2.88 -6.95 12.19
N HIS A 196 2.82 -5.92 11.34
CA HIS A 196 3.85 -5.59 10.36
C HIS A 196 4.60 -4.28 10.69
N GLU A 197 4.19 -3.56 11.73
CA GLU A 197 4.66 -2.20 12.05
C GLU A 197 5.92 -2.15 12.93
N CYS A 198 6.49 -3.30 13.27
CA CYS A 198 7.72 -3.33 14.05
C CYS A 198 8.88 -2.65 13.29
N SER A 199 9.56 -1.75 13.98
CA SER A 199 10.71 -1.02 13.43
C SER A 199 12.04 -1.42 14.06
N VAL A 200 12.01 -1.94 15.29
CA VAL A 200 13.20 -2.33 16.06
C VAL A 200 13.05 -3.72 16.68
N MET A 201 14.18 -4.37 16.95
CA MET A 201 14.24 -5.73 17.50
C MET A 201 13.49 -5.88 18.83
N GLU A 202 13.61 -4.89 19.72
CA GLU A 202 13.00 -4.93 21.05
C GLU A 202 11.47 -5.00 20.97
N GLU A 203 10.88 -4.16 20.12
CA GLU A 203 9.43 -4.10 19.86
C GLU A 203 8.93 -5.45 19.29
N ALA A 204 9.59 -5.93 18.24
CA ALA A 204 9.23 -7.20 17.60
C ALA A 204 9.32 -8.38 18.58
N MET A 205 10.36 -8.42 19.42
CA MET A 205 10.55 -9.47 20.41
C MET A 205 9.55 -9.38 21.57
N GLU A 206 9.09 -8.20 21.96
CA GLU A 206 8.01 -8.05 22.94
C GLU A 206 6.70 -8.62 22.41
N LYS A 207 6.27 -8.17 21.22
CA LYS A 207 5.06 -8.66 20.52
C LYS A 207 5.10 -10.18 20.33
N LYS A 208 6.23 -10.71 19.87
CA LYS A 208 6.44 -12.15 19.68
C LYS A 208 6.38 -12.96 20.97
N ARG A 209 6.94 -12.46 22.08
CA ARG A 209 6.87 -13.12 23.40
C ARG A 209 5.43 -13.22 23.92
N LEU A 210 4.55 -12.32 23.49
CA LEU A 210 3.12 -12.34 23.82
C LEU A 210 2.29 -13.21 22.85
N GLY A 211 2.93 -13.85 21.88
CA GLY A 211 2.29 -14.78 20.94
C GLY A 211 1.76 -14.13 19.66
N MET A 212 2.04 -12.84 19.44
CA MET A 212 1.74 -12.17 18.18
C MET A 212 2.74 -12.59 17.10
N LYS A 213 2.26 -12.83 15.88
CA LYS A 213 3.11 -13.18 14.74
C LYS A 213 3.67 -11.93 14.07
N ILE A 214 4.94 -11.95 13.71
CA ILE A 214 5.59 -10.79 13.10
C ILE A 214 5.68 -10.96 11.59
N MET A 215 5.10 -10.00 10.87
CA MET A 215 5.19 -9.82 9.43
C MET A 215 6.35 -8.88 9.11
N ILE A 216 7.49 -9.42 8.72
CA ILE A 216 8.66 -8.59 8.43
C ILE A 216 8.54 -8.00 7.03
N ARG A 217 8.41 -6.67 6.96
CA ARG A 217 8.26 -5.92 5.71
C ARG A 217 9.56 -5.75 4.94
N GLU A 218 9.48 -5.93 3.63
CA GLU A 218 10.50 -5.53 2.66
C GLU A 218 9.83 -4.92 1.41
N GLY A 219 9.21 -3.76 1.63
CA GLY A 219 8.48 -2.99 0.62
C GLY A 219 9.31 -1.90 -0.05
N SER A 220 8.63 -1.02 -0.78
CA SER A 220 9.20 0.22 -1.34
C SER A 220 9.25 1.33 -0.29
N SER A 221 8.18 1.49 0.48
CA SER A 221 8.03 2.52 1.53
C SER A 221 8.76 2.15 2.82
N ALA A 222 8.65 0.89 3.26
CA ALA A 222 9.24 0.39 4.51
C ALA A 222 10.10 -0.86 4.27
N LYS A 223 11.32 -0.89 4.85
CA LYS A 223 12.28 -2.00 4.72
C LYS A 223 12.84 -2.38 6.08
N ASN A 224 12.21 -3.35 6.73
CA ASN A 224 12.56 -3.76 8.10
C ASN A 224 13.33 -5.07 8.16
N LEU A 225 13.47 -5.81 7.04
CA LEU A 225 14.13 -7.11 7.04
C LEU A 225 15.57 -7.07 7.55
N GLU A 226 16.35 -6.06 7.20
CA GLU A 226 17.74 -5.93 7.66
C GLU A 226 17.85 -5.74 9.18
N GLU A 227 16.90 -5.04 9.78
CA GLU A 227 16.86 -4.82 11.23
C GLU A 227 16.28 -6.04 11.96
N LEU A 228 15.26 -6.68 11.39
CA LEU A 228 14.43 -7.66 12.09
C LEU A 228 14.72 -9.13 11.76
N TRP A 229 15.62 -9.45 10.83
CA TRP A 229 15.83 -10.86 10.42
C TRP A 229 16.16 -11.81 11.58
N LYS A 230 16.79 -11.33 12.67
CA LYS A 230 17.13 -12.13 13.85
C LYS A 230 15.96 -12.40 14.80
N VAL A 231 14.81 -11.73 14.63
CA VAL A 231 13.58 -12.05 15.38
C VAL A 231 13.18 -13.52 15.12
N GLY A 232 13.57 -14.06 13.95
CA GLY A 232 12.98 -15.25 13.35
C GLY A 232 11.56 -14.90 12.89
N GLY A 233 11.22 -15.15 11.64
CA GLY A 233 9.96 -14.60 11.12
C GLY A 233 8.84 -15.62 11.08
N ASP A 234 7.64 -15.14 11.33
CA ASP A 234 6.42 -15.84 10.96
C ASP A 234 6.16 -15.62 9.46
N PHE A 235 6.34 -14.39 8.99
CA PHE A 235 6.07 -14.02 7.60
C PHE A 235 7.12 -13.04 7.04
N LEU A 236 7.32 -13.10 5.72
CA LEU A 236 7.90 -12.00 4.94
C LEU A 236 6.78 -11.42 4.09
N VAL A 237 6.61 -10.10 4.14
CA VAL A 237 5.53 -9.40 3.43
C VAL A 237 6.06 -8.18 2.69
N SER A 238 5.31 -7.74 1.70
CA SER A 238 5.69 -6.56 0.92
C SER A 238 5.13 -5.26 1.45
N ASP A 239 3.91 -5.28 2.02
CA ASP A 239 3.18 -4.05 2.39
C ASP A 239 3.01 -3.14 1.14
N ASP A 240 3.58 -1.94 1.11
CA ASP A 240 3.58 -1.08 -0.08
C ASP A 240 4.67 -1.41 -1.10
N ARG A 241 4.31 -1.51 -2.39
CA ARG A 241 5.27 -1.73 -3.49
C ARG A 241 5.04 -0.80 -4.66
N HIS A 242 6.07 -0.06 -5.05
CA HIS A 242 6.05 0.75 -6.27
C HIS A 242 6.26 -0.10 -7.52
N PRO A 243 5.70 0.31 -8.68
CA PRO A 243 5.78 -0.46 -9.91
C PRO A 243 7.23 -0.66 -10.41
N GLU A 244 8.13 0.30 -10.20
CA GLU A 244 9.55 0.13 -10.56
C GLU A 244 10.22 -1.02 -9.79
N ASP A 245 9.90 -1.17 -8.50
CA ASP A 245 10.49 -2.23 -7.70
C ASP A 245 9.86 -3.59 -8.02
N LEU A 246 8.57 -3.64 -8.38
CA LEU A 246 7.91 -4.84 -8.87
C LEU A 246 8.54 -5.38 -10.17
N LEU A 247 9.01 -4.50 -11.06
CA LEU A 247 9.73 -4.90 -12.28
C LEU A 247 11.09 -5.56 -11.99
N LYS A 248 11.70 -5.23 -10.84
CA LYS A 248 12.97 -5.85 -10.40
C LYS A 248 12.70 -7.22 -9.78
N GLY A 249 11.64 -7.34 -9.00
CA GLY A 249 11.22 -8.58 -8.36
C GLY A 249 10.12 -8.36 -7.31
N HIS A 250 9.68 -9.47 -6.72
CA HIS A 250 8.70 -9.49 -5.64
C HIS A 250 9.27 -10.30 -4.47
N LEU A 251 8.52 -11.25 -3.92
CA LEU A 251 8.99 -12.12 -2.84
C LEU A 251 10.25 -12.92 -3.16
N ASN A 252 10.55 -13.22 -4.43
CA ASN A 252 11.81 -13.87 -4.80
C ASN A 252 13.04 -13.02 -4.42
N HIS A 253 12.94 -11.69 -4.52
CA HIS A 253 13.99 -10.77 -4.09
C HIS A 253 14.02 -10.64 -2.57
N THR A 254 12.87 -10.60 -1.91
CA THR A 254 12.80 -10.60 -0.44
C THR A 254 13.44 -11.87 0.13
N LEU A 255 13.16 -13.04 -0.44
CA LEU A 255 13.79 -14.32 -0.10
C LEU A 255 15.30 -14.30 -0.32
N LYS A 256 15.75 -13.81 -1.48
CA LYS A 256 17.19 -13.65 -1.76
C LYS A 256 17.86 -12.78 -0.69
N LYS A 257 17.26 -11.64 -0.32
CA LYS A 257 17.79 -10.76 0.73
C LYS A 257 17.78 -11.47 2.10
N ALA A 258 16.71 -12.16 2.45
CA ALA A 258 16.60 -12.92 3.70
C ALA A 258 17.72 -13.96 3.85
N VAL A 259 17.97 -14.74 2.80
CA VAL A 259 19.06 -15.73 2.78
C VAL A 259 20.43 -15.07 2.86
N GLN A 260 20.64 -13.96 2.16
CA GLN A 260 21.90 -13.19 2.23
C GLN A 260 22.18 -12.62 3.63
N LEU A 261 21.14 -12.26 4.37
CA LEU A 261 21.26 -11.80 5.77
C LEU A 261 21.51 -12.95 6.75
N GLY A 262 21.30 -14.19 6.33
CA GLY A 262 21.61 -15.39 7.11
C GLY A 262 20.38 -16.18 7.59
N ILE A 263 19.18 -15.90 7.09
CA ILE A 263 18.02 -16.77 7.32
C ILE A 263 18.22 -18.06 6.52
N ASP A 264 17.95 -19.21 7.15
CA ASP A 264 18.00 -20.51 6.45
C ASP A 264 17.04 -20.52 5.24
N PRO A 265 17.46 -21.00 4.05
CA PRO A 265 16.61 -20.98 2.87
C PRO A 265 15.28 -21.72 3.02
N VAL A 266 15.24 -22.84 3.75
CA VAL A 266 14.01 -23.60 3.97
C VAL A 266 13.07 -22.78 4.84
N GLU A 267 13.58 -22.18 5.93
CA GLU A 267 12.78 -21.30 6.79
C GLU A 267 12.26 -20.06 6.05
N ALA A 268 13.11 -19.40 5.25
CA ALA A 268 12.70 -18.26 4.44
C ALA A 268 11.55 -18.63 3.49
N ILE A 269 11.62 -19.79 2.83
CA ILE A 269 10.54 -20.28 1.95
C ILE A 269 9.27 -20.55 2.75
N ARG A 270 9.36 -21.11 3.97
CA ARG A 270 8.18 -21.35 4.83
C ARG A 270 7.46 -20.05 5.19
N MET A 271 8.21 -18.98 5.44
CA MET A 271 7.68 -17.64 5.76
C MET A 271 6.80 -17.03 4.64
N VAL A 272 6.96 -17.49 3.40
CA VAL A 272 6.15 -17.04 2.24
C VAL A 272 5.33 -18.18 1.60
N THR A 273 5.15 -19.31 2.30
CA THR A 273 4.37 -20.45 1.79
C THR A 273 3.49 -21.07 2.88
N VAL A 274 4.06 -21.96 3.69
CA VAL A 274 3.35 -22.74 4.71
C VAL A 274 2.78 -21.86 5.80
N ASN A 275 3.55 -20.89 6.27
CA ASN A 275 3.14 -20.03 7.38
C ASN A 275 1.90 -19.21 7.01
N PRO A 276 1.89 -18.42 5.92
CA PRO A 276 0.69 -17.66 5.54
C PRO A 276 -0.47 -18.59 5.14
N SER A 277 -0.19 -19.69 4.45
CA SER A 277 -1.20 -20.71 4.12
C SER A 277 -1.93 -21.23 5.35
N THR A 278 -1.18 -21.57 6.40
CA THR A 278 -1.76 -22.10 7.65
C THR A 278 -2.47 -21.01 8.44
N HIS A 279 -1.93 -19.79 8.48
CA HIS A 279 -2.49 -18.70 9.26
C HIS A 279 -3.88 -18.28 8.77
N TYR A 280 -4.05 -18.12 7.47
CA TYR A 280 -5.32 -17.69 6.85
C TYR A 280 -6.15 -18.87 6.32
N ASN A 281 -5.74 -20.12 6.59
CA ASN A 281 -6.40 -21.34 6.12
C ASN A 281 -6.59 -21.39 4.59
N LEU A 282 -5.53 -21.10 3.85
CA LEU A 282 -5.52 -21.03 2.39
C LEU A 282 -5.38 -22.42 1.74
N ASP A 283 -5.88 -22.56 0.53
CA ASP A 283 -5.79 -23.80 -0.26
C ASP A 283 -4.55 -23.87 -1.19
N THR A 284 -3.57 -23.01 -0.94
CA THR A 284 -2.31 -22.85 -1.70
C THR A 284 -1.09 -22.76 -0.76
N GLY A 285 0.14 -22.69 -1.28
CA GLY A 285 1.38 -22.61 -0.48
C GLY A 285 1.90 -23.95 0.05
N LEU A 286 1.35 -25.07 -0.40
CA LEU A 286 1.71 -26.42 0.04
C LEU A 286 1.76 -27.39 -1.16
N LEU A 287 2.77 -28.24 -1.21
CA LEU A 287 2.87 -29.32 -2.20
C LEU A 287 2.52 -30.67 -1.56
N SER A 288 1.28 -31.12 -1.74
CA SER A 288 0.85 -32.46 -1.32
C SER A 288 -0.34 -32.98 -2.11
N PRO A 289 -0.56 -34.31 -2.18
CA PRO A 289 -1.72 -34.88 -2.87
C PRO A 289 -3.05 -34.28 -2.38
N GLY A 290 -3.89 -33.87 -3.32
CA GLY A 290 -5.18 -33.23 -3.05
C GLY A 290 -5.12 -31.70 -2.94
N LYS A 291 -3.93 -31.10 -2.81
CA LYS A 291 -3.74 -29.65 -2.86
C LYS A 291 -3.66 -29.14 -4.30
N ARG A 292 -3.81 -27.83 -4.47
CA ARG A 292 -3.66 -27.17 -5.77
C ARG A 292 -2.23 -27.29 -6.26
N ALA A 293 -2.10 -27.40 -7.58
CA ALA A 293 -0.80 -27.40 -8.24
C ALA A 293 -0.32 -25.95 -8.50
N ASP A 294 -0.16 -25.20 -7.40
CA ASP A 294 0.40 -23.85 -7.37
C ASP A 294 1.88 -23.94 -6.97
N LEU A 295 2.77 -23.93 -7.96
CA LEU A 295 4.17 -24.27 -7.77
C LEU A 295 5.08 -23.49 -8.71
N ILE A 296 6.35 -23.43 -8.35
CA ILE A 296 7.37 -22.75 -9.13
C ILE A 296 8.59 -23.64 -9.34
N LEU A 297 9.29 -23.38 -10.44
CA LEU A 297 10.63 -23.92 -10.66
C LEU A 297 11.66 -22.80 -10.51
N VAL A 298 12.64 -22.99 -9.63
CA VAL A 298 13.78 -22.07 -9.46
C VAL A 298 15.10 -22.78 -9.78
N ASN A 299 16.13 -22.01 -10.10
CA ASN A 299 17.46 -22.55 -10.41
C ASN A 299 18.27 -22.93 -9.15
N ASP A 300 18.10 -22.22 -8.06
CA ASP A 300 18.79 -22.41 -6.78
C ASP A 300 18.00 -21.77 -5.63
N LEU A 301 18.38 -22.07 -4.39
CA LEU A 301 17.74 -21.58 -3.15
C LEU A 301 18.48 -20.38 -2.52
N GLU A 302 19.38 -19.74 -3.29
CA GLU A 302 20.12 -18.55 -2.84
C GLU A 302 19.61 -17.28 -3.53
N ASN A 303 19.43 -17.36 -4.86
CA ASN A 303 19.02 -16.26 -5.74
C ASN A 303 17.56 -16.35 -6.16
N PHE A 304 16.93 -17.53 -6.04
CA PHE A 304 15.52 -17.75 -6.38
C PHE A 304 15.15 -17.28 -7.80
N ASN A 305 16.00 -17.54 -8.81
CA ASN A 305 15.67 -17.14 -10.18
C ASN A 305 14.57 -18.05 -10.73
N VAL A 306 13.37 -17.50 -10.85
CA VAL A 306 12.17 -18.23 -11.28
C VAL A 306 12.22 -18.56 -12.78
N LYS A 307 12.09 -19.85 -13.09
CA LYS A 307 12.11 -20.40 -14.45
C LYS A 307 10.72 -20.63 -14.99
N LYS A 308 9.82 -21.16 -14.17
CA LYS A 308 8.42 -21.43 -14.54
C LYS A 308 7.53 -21.24 -13.32
N VAL A 309 6.31 -20.78 -13.58
CA VAL A 309 5.26 -20.64 -12.56
C VAL A 309 4.03 -21.34 -13.05
N PHE A 310 3.46 -22.16 -12.18
CA PHE A 310 2.23 -22.90 -12.41
C PHE A 310 1.19 -22.49 -11.39
N ILE A 311 -0.02 -22.18 -11.84
CA ILE A 311 -1.18 -21.92 -10.99
C ILE A 311 -2.32 -22.80 -11.46
N ASN A 312 -2.97 -23.54 -10.55
CA ASN A 312 -3.89 -24.62 -10.85
C ASN A 312 -3.33 -25.60 -11.91
N GLY A 313 -2.01 -25.87 -11.87
CA GLY A 313 -1.37 -26.75 -12.83
C GLY A 313 -1.30 -26.20 -14.26
N GLU A 314 -1.53 -24.92 -14.48
CA GLU A 314 -1.34 -24.30 -15.79
C GLU A 314 -0.06 -23.48 -15.80
N LEU A 315 0.75 -23.61 -16.87
CA LEU A 315 1.97 -22.81 -17.00
C LEU A 315 1.60 -21.36 -17.31
N VAL A 316 1.68 -20.49 -16.31
CA VAL A 316 1.23 -19.09 -16.38
C VAL A 316 2.38 -18.09 -16.53
N ALA A 317 3.62 -18.49 -16.24
CA ALA A 317 4.80 -17.69 -16.56
C ALA A 317 6.03 -18.55 -16.87
N ARG A 318 6.94 -18.02 -17.68
CA ARG A 318 8.21 -18.67 -18.04
C ARG A 318 9.30 -17.64 -18.31
N GLU A 319 10.48 -17.86 -17.72
CA GLU A 319 11.68 -17.02 -17.88
C GLU A 319 11.36 -15.51 -17.74
N GLY A 320 10.73 -15.13 -16.63
CA GLY A 320 10.41 -13.74 -16.32
C GLY A 320 9.28 -13.12 -17.16
N LYS A 321 8.49 -13.91 -17.91
CA LYS A 321 7.35 -13.41 -18.70
C LYS A 321 6.04 -14.09 -18.33
N ALA A 322 5.00 -13.29 -18.14
CA ALA A 322 3.63 -13.77 -18.03
C ALA A 322 3.17 -14.42 -19.36
N LEU A 323 2.36 -15.46 -19.26
CA LEU A 323 1.80 -16.22 -20.39
C LEU A 323 0.27 -16.14 -20.44
N PHE A 324 -0.31 -15.19 -19.73
CA PHE A 324 -1.73 -14.85 -19.75
C PHE A 324 -1.92 -13.42 -20.25
N ASN A 325 -3.14 -13.09 -20.68
CA ASN A 325 -3.48 -11.74 -21.13
C ASN A 325 -4.13 -10.97 -20.00
N VAL A 326 -3.89 -9.66 -19.97
CA VAL A 326 -4.47 -8.75 -18.99
C VAL A 326 -5.37 -7.74 -19.68
N LYS A 327 -6.57 -7.56 -19.13
CA LYS A 327 -7.53 -6.57 -19.58
C LYS A 327 -8.20 -5.94 -18.35
N PRO A 328 -7.66 -4.83 -17.83
CA PRO A 328 -8.23 -4.18 -16.67
C PRO A 328 -9.69 -3.81 -16.89
N LEU A 329 -10.50 -4.00 -15.85
CA LEU A 329 -11.92 -3.65 -15.89
C LEU A 329 -12.10 -2.12 -15.83
N PRO A 330 -13.13 -1.58 -16.50
CA PRO A 330 -13.48 -0.17 -16.33
C PRO A 330 -14.16 0.05 -14.97
N ILE A 331 -14.06 1.27 -14.45
CA ILE A 331 -14.80 1.73 -13.27
C ILE A 331 -15.42 3.10 -13.53
N GLU A 332 -16.46 3.43 -12.78
CA GLU A 332 -17.07 4.77 -12.82
C GLU A 332 -16.12 5.84 -12.28
N ASN A 333 -16.30 7.07 -12.74
CA ASN A 333 -15.50 8.19 -12.29
C ASN A 333 -15.86 8.57 -10.85
N THR A 334 -14.86 8.64 -9.97
CA THR A 334 -15.02 9.00 -8.55
C THR A 334 -14.80 10.48 -8.25
N PHE A 335 -14.43 11.28 -9.26
CA PHE A 335 -14.14 12.70 -9.09
C PHE A 335 -15.42 13.53 -9.24
N HIS A 336 -15.99 13.91 -8.10
CA HIS A 336 -17.21 14.72 -7.97
C HIS A 336 -16.87 16.12 -7.45
N LEU A 337 -16.18 16.93 -8.25
CA LEU A 337 -15.81 18.30 -7.88
C LEU A 337 -16.09 19.29 -9.02
N LYS A 338 -16.39 20.54 -8.66
CA LYS A 338 -16.50 21.66 -9.62
C LYS A 338 -15.16 21.90 -10.34
N THR A 339 -15.14 22.77 -11.35
CA THR A 339 -13.88 23.27 -11.91
C THR A 339 -13.34 24.33 -10.97
N LEU A 340 -12.09 24.18 -10.55
CA LEU A 340 -11.46 25.07 -9.57
C LEU A 340 -10.84 26.27 -10.27
N LYS A 341 -10.87 27.42 -9.61
CA LYS A 341 -10.28 28.68 -10.06
C LYS A 341 -9.09 29.03 -9.15
N PRO A 342 -8.17 29.91 -9.58
CA PRO A 342 -7.07 30.37 -8.72
C PRO A 342 -7.56 30.90 -7.37
N SER A 343 -8.70 31.60 -7.36
CA SER A 343 -9.34 32.12 -6.14
C SER A 343 -9.75 31.06 -5.11
N ASP A 344 -9.93 29.80 -5.51
CA ASP A 344 -10.21 28.70 -4.56
C ASP A 344 -8.94 28.33 -3.73
N PHE A 345 -7.74 28.75 -4.16
CA PHE A 345 -6.44 28.52 -3.50
C PHE A 345 -5.84 29.79 -2.87
N GLU A 346 -6.67 30.80 -2.61
CA GLU A 346 -6.23 32.06 -1.99
C GLU A 346 -6.63 32.12 -0.52
N ILE A 347 -5.70 32.61 0.32
CA ILE A 347 -5.95 32.89 1.73
C ILE A 347 -6.02 34.41 1.87
N ASN A 348 -7.23 34.92 2.11
CA ASN A 348 -7.55 36.35 2.04
C ASN A 348 -7.78 36.95 3.42
N PRO A 349 -6.74 37.42 4.13
CA PRO A 349 -6.91 38.05 5.43
C PRO A 349 -7.58 39.42 5.30
N MET A 350 -8.39 39.80 6.30
CA MET A 350 -8.95 41.15 6.42
C MET A 350 -7.92 42.17 6.97
N ARG A 351 -6.69 42.18 6.42
CA ARG A 351 -5.61 43.14 6.77
C ARG A 351 -4.68 43.37 5.58
N THR A 352 -3.82 44.40 5.66
CA THR A 352 -2.79 44.72 4.65
C THR A 352 -1.40 44.64 5.26
N GLY A 353 -0.35 44.49 4.44
CA GLY A 353 1.04 44.38 4.90
C GLY A 353 1.45 42.90 5.00
N ASN A 354 2.00 42.50 6.15
CA ASN A 354 2.45 41.12 6.36
C ASN A 354 1.56 40.41 7.40
N ALA A 355 1.49 39.08 7.30
CA ALA A 355 0.91 38.22 8.33
C ALA A 355 1.86 37.08 8.70
N THR A 356 1.90 36.75 9.98
CA THR A 356 2.55 35.54 10.47
C THR A 356 1.63 34.34 10.27
N VAL A 357 2.11 33.31 9.58
CA VAL A 357 1.35 32.10 9.27
C VAL A 357 2.00 30.88 9.89
N ARG A 358 1.19 29.87 10.21
CA ARG A 358 1.65 28.51 10.49
C ARG A 358 2.02 27.82 9.18
N VAL A 359 3.14 27.12 9.19
CA VAL A 359 3.69 26.41 8.03
C VAL A 359 3.95 24.97 8.43
N ILE A 360 3.50 24.03 7.61
CA ILE A 360 3.85 22.62 7.74
C ILE A 360 5.32 22.49 7.32
N LYS A 361 6.19 22.08 8.24
CA LYS A 361 7.61 21.89 7.92
C LYS A 361 7.88 20.41 7.66
N VAL A 362 8.24 20.12 6.41
CA VAL A 362 8.62 18.79 5.94
C VAL A 362 9.99 18.41 6.48
N MET A 363 10.10 17.16 6.97
CA MET A 363 11.37 16.55 7.34
C MET A 363 11.73 15.51 6.28
N GLU A 364 12.74 15.80 5.46
CA GLU A 364 13.11 14.91 4.36
C GLU A 364 13.45 13.51 4.85
N GLY A 365 12.87 12.50 4.19
CA GLY A 365 13.02 11.09 4.56
C GLY A 365 12.25 10.65 5.80
N GLN A 366 11.31 11.46 6.31
CA GLN A 366 10.46 11.11 7.47
C GLN A 366 8.98 11.36 7.18
N LEU A 367 8.10 10.59 7.83
CA LEU A 367 6.65 10.80 7.82
C LEU A 367 6.20 11.94 8.76
N LEU A 368 7.07 12.26 9.73
CA LEU A 368 6.86 13.30 10.74
C LEU A 368 6.98 14.69 10.12
N THR A 369 6.24 15.62 10.72
CA THR A 369 6.26 17.04 10.38
C THR A 369 6.45 17.88 11.62
N GLU A 370 7.02 19.06 11.48
CA GLU A 370 7.07 20.08 12.52
C GLU A 370 6.11 21.23 12.18
N GLU A 371 5.72 21.99 13.19
CA GLU A 371 5.17 23.34 12.97
C GLU A 371 6.31 24.35 12.86
N SER A 372 6.27 25.19 11.82
CA SER A 372 7.09 26.40 11.73
C SER A 372 6.22 27.64 11.46
N GLU A 373 6.86 28.82 11.44
CA GLU A 373 6.20 30.10 11.16
C GLU A 373 6.92 30.83 10.04
N ALA A 374 6.16 31.55 9.22
CA ALA A 374 6.69 32.46 8.21
C ALA A 374 5.93 33.80 8.24
N ASN A 375 6.62 34.88 7.89
CA ASN A 375 5.99 36.18 7.67
C ASN A 375 5.81 36.38 6.16
N LEU A 376 4.57 36.36 5.69
CA LEU A 376 4.24 36.46 4.28
C LEU A 376 3.56 37.79 3.95
N GLU A 377 3.87 38.32 2.78
CA GLU A 377 3.26 39.54 2.26
C GLU A 377 1.83 39.29 1.76
N ILE A 378 0.96 40.27 1.99
CA ILE A 378 -0.39 40.32 1.47
C ILE A 378 -0.39 41.21 0.22
N VAL A 379 -0.48 40.58 -0.95
CA VAL A 379 -0.51 41.24 -2.25
C VAL A 379 -1.90 41.06 -2.86
N ASP A 380 -2.53 42.17 -3.27
CA ASP A 380 -3.90 42.18 -3.81
C ASP A 380 -4.95 41.50 -2.90
N GLY A 381 -4.73 41.60 -1.57
CA GLY A 381 -5.65 41.06 -0.56
C GLY A 381 -5.46 39.58 -0.24
N ALA A 382 -4.45 38.92 -0.80
CA ALA A 382 -4.17 37.51 -0.58
C ALA A 382 -2.71 37.26 -0.15
N LEU A 383 -2.49 36.25 0.70
CA LEU A 383 -1.15 35.81 1.07
C LEU A 383 -0.50 35.04 -0.08
N LYS A 384 0.72 35.43 -0.45
CA LYS A 384 1.49 34.80 -1.53
C LYS A 384 2.51 33.79 -0.98
N ALA A 385 2.82 32.78 -1.79
CA ALA A 385 3.98 31.92 -1.54
C ALA A 385 5.26 32.76 -1.60
N ASP A 386 6.28 32.33 -0.88
CA ASP A 386 7.62 32.89 -0.93
C ASP A 386 8.63 31.76 -1.21
N PRO A 387 8.91 31.45 -2.50
CA PRO A 387 9.88 30.43 -2.88
C PRO A 387 11.30 30.71 -2.39
N GLU A 388 11.68 31.98 -2.15
CA GLU A 388 13.02 32.30 -1.62
C GLU A 388 13.18 31.81 -0.18
N GLN A 389 12.09 31.82 0.60
CA GLN A 389 12.02 31.23 1.94
C GLN A 389 11.62 29.74 1.93
N ASP A 390 11.41 29.14 0.75
CA ASP A 390 10.78 27.82 0.58
C ASP A 390 9.45 27.73 1.34
N VAL A 391 8.59 28.74 1.23
CA VAL A 391 7.25 28.74 1.81
C VAL A 391 6.24 28.72 0.67
N LEU A 392 5.74 27.53 0.37
CA LEU A 392 4.82 27.28 -0.73
C LEU A 392 3.37 27.20 -0.25
N LYS A 393 2.43 27.40 -1.16
CA LYS A 393 1.02 27.10 -0.89
C LYS A 393 0.80 25.59 -0.92
N ILE A 394 -0.02 25.10 0.01
CA ILE A 394 -0.55 23.74 0.01
C ILE A 394 -2.06 23.81 0.09
N GLY A 395 -2.77 22.91 -0.60
CA GLY A 395 -4.21 22.81 -0.51
C GLY A 395 -4.70 21.37 -0.57
N VAL A 396 -5.80 21.10 0.12
CA VAL A 396 -6.55 19.84 0.04
C VAL A 396 -7.94 20.13 -0.49
N VAL A 397 -8.29 19.49 -1.60
CA VAL A 397 -9.56 19.64 -2.29
C VAL A 397 -10.34 18.34 -2.15
N GLU A 398 -11.48 18.44 -1.47
CA GLU A 398 -12.42 17.33 -1.35
C GLU A 398 -12.97 16.94 -2.72
N ARG A 399 -13.01 15.64 -3.01
CA ARG A 399 -13.39 15.12 -4.34
C ARG A 399 -14.70 14.33 -4.37
N TYR A 400 -15.40 14.18 -3.25
CA TYR A 400 -16.60 13.34 -3.10
C TYR A 400 -17.93 14.10 -3.24
N GLY A 401 -17.92 15.42 -3.44
CA GLY A 401 -19.12 16.19 -3.83
C GLY A 401 -19.48 17.34 -2.90
N ASN A 402 -18.77 17.49 -1.78
CA ASN A 402 -19.02 18.54 -0.79
C ASN A 402 -18.38 19.87 -1.19
N ASN A 403 -17.41 19.86 -2.12
CA ASN A 403 -16.70 21.03 -2.64
C ASN A 403 -15.93 21.79 -1.54
N HIS A 404 -15.43 21.08 -0.53
CA HIS A 404 -14.53 21.66 0.46
C HIS A 404 -13.13 21.86 -0.12
N VAL A 405 -12.52 22.99 0.23
CA VAL A 405 -11.12 23.30 -0.10
C VAL A 405 -10.51 23.95 1.13
N ALA A 406 -9.43 23.34 1.63
CA ALA A 406 -8.60 23.91 2.67
C ALA A 406 -7.26 24.33 2.07
N ASN A 407 -6.75 25.49 2.50
CA ASN A 407 -5.48 26.05 2.04
C ASN A 407 -4.58 26.33 3.24
N GLY A 408 -3.29 26.15 3.08
CA GLY A 408 -2.26 26.45 4.07
C GLY A 408 -0.92 26.73 3.40
N PHE A 409 0.15 26.66 4.20
CA PHE A 409 1.53 26.82 3.73
C PHE A 409 2.40 25.64 4.15
N VAL A 410 3.37 25.30 3.30
CA VAL A 410 4.32 24.21 3.51
C VAL A 410 5.74 24.66 3.22
N ASN A 411 6.71 24.13 3.97
CA ASN A 411 8.14 24.35 3.80
C ASN A 411 8.88 23.02 3.62
N GLY A 412 9.88 23.01 2.73
CA GLY A 412 10.76 21.86 2.47
C GLY A 412 10.58 21.23 1.09
N PHE A 413 9.59 21.65 0.30
CA PHE A 413 9.42 21.17 -1.08
C PHE A 413 10.41 21.83 -2.05
N SER A 414 10.84 23.07 -1.78
CA SER A 414 11.81 23.83 -2.57
C SER A 414 11.43 23.96 -4.06
N LEU A 415 10.15 24.09 -4.40
CA LEU A 415 9.74 24.42 -5.77
C LEU A 415 10.01 25.90 -6.06
N ASP A 416 10.79 26.17 -7.11
CA ASP A 416 11.05 27.52 -7.60
C ASP A 416 9.89 28.07 -8.45
N LYS A 417 9.13 27.16 -9.07
CA LYS A 417 8.02 27.47 -9.98
C LYS A 417 7.02 26.32 -10.09
N GLY A 418 5.81 26.65 -10.55
CA GLY A 418 4.78 25.67 -10.90
C GLY A 418 4.07 25.03 -9.70
N ALA A 419 3.41 23.91 -9.95
CA ALA A 419 2.69 23.15 -8.94
C ALA A 419 2.72 21.63 -9.21
N ILE A 420 2.64 20.86 -8.13
CA ILE A 420 2.43 19.41 -8.16
C ILE A 420 1.13 19.05 -7.47
N ALA A 421 0.42 18.04 -7.97
CA ALA A 421 -0.82 17.56 -7.36
C ALA A 421 -0.92 16.03 -7.42
N SER A 422 -1.59 15.45 -6.42
CA SER A 422 -1.86 14.01 -6.32
C SER A 422 -3.30 13.76 -5.88
N SER A 423 -3.92 12.71 -6.40
CA SER A 423 -5.14 12.13 -5.82
C SER A 423 -4.90 10.89 -4.95
N VAL A 424 -3.63 10.52 -4.78
CA VAL A 424 -3.17 9.54 -3.78
C VAL A 424 -2.69 10.35 -2.58
N ALA A 425 -3.54 10.44 -1.56
CA ALA A 425 -3.31 11.17 -0.31
C ALA A 425 -3.87 10.33 0.85
N HIS A 426 -3.01 9.63 1.58
CA HIS A 426 -3.43 8.68 2.62
C HIS A 426 -4.27 9.37 3.71
N ASP A 427 -5.42 8.84 4.15
CA ASP A 427 -6.13 7.64 3.64
C ASP A 427 -7.45 8.02 2.95
N SER A 428 -7.99 9.20 3.20
CA SER A 428 -9.25 9.64 2.58
C SER A 428 -9.09 9.98 1.09
N HIS A 429 -7.86 10.06 0.58
CA HIS A 429 -7.54 10.24 -0.84
C HIS A 429 -8.25 11.43 -1.49
N ASN A 430 -8.35 12.53 -0.76
CA ASN A 430 -8.69 13.82 -1.37
C ASN A 430 -7.54 14.29 -2.27
N ILE A 431 -7.77 15.33 -3.08
CA ILE A 431 -6.71 15.86 -3.93
C ILE A 431 -5.83 16.77 -3.07
N ILE A 432 -4.53 16.51 -3.04
CA ILE A 432 -3.54 17.39 -2.42
C ILE A 432 -2.70 18.08 -3.50
N VAL A 433 -2.39 19.35 -3.30
CA VAL A 433 -1.64 20.17 -4.26
C VAL A 433 -0.67 21.10 -3.53
N VAL A 434 0.54 21.22 -4.03
CA VAL A 434 1.57 22.16 -3.57
C VAL A 434 2.03 22.99 -4.76
N GLY A 435 2.17 24.31 -4.59
CA GLY A 435 2.62 25.17 -5.69
C GLY A 435 3.08 26.56 -5.28
N THR A 436 3.74 27.23 -6.21
CA THR A 436 4.21 28.62 -6.05
C THR A 436 3.13 29.64 -6.40
N SER A 437 2.12 29.26 -7.18
CA SER A 437 1.02 30.14 -7.61
C SER A 437 -0.35 29.45 -7.52
N SER A 438 -1.40 30.22 -7.28
CA SER A 438 -2.77 29.69 -7.27
C SER A 438 -3.25 29.26 -8.66
N GLU A 439 -2.70 29.88 -9.70
CA GLU A 439 -2.93 29.56 -11.11
C GLU A 439 -2.46 28.14 -11.44
N ASP A 440 -1.21 27.82 -11.10
CA ASP A 440 -0.63 26.50 -11.34
C ASP A 440 -1.32 25.43 -10.50
N MET A 441 -1.66 25.73 -9.24
CA MET A 441 -2.42 24.82 -8.38
C MET A 441 -3.79 24.49 -8.99
N ALA A 442 -4.51 25.50 -9.47
CA ALA A 442 -5.80 25.29 -10.13
C ALA A 442 -5.67 24.48 -11.42
N LEU A 443 -4.64 24.74 -12.23
CA LEU A 443 -4.37 23.97 -13.44
C LEU A 443 -4.04 22.50 -13.13
N ALA A 444 -3.22 22.25 -12.11
CA ALA A 444 -2.84 20.90 -11.69
C ALA A 444 -4.06 20.10 -11.19
N VAL A 445 -4.89 20.68 -10.30
CA VAL A 445 -6.09 20.02 -9.78
C VAL A 445 -7.14 19.76 -10.86
N ASN A 446 -7.36 20.71 -11.77
CA ASN A 446 -8.28 20.50 -12.89
C ASN A 446 -7.77 19.44 -13.89
N THR A 447 -6.44 19.33 -14.05
CA THR A 447 -5.83 18.25 -14.83
C THR A 447 -6.07 16.89 -14.19
N LEU A 448 -5.91 16.75 -12.87
CA LEU A 448 -6.26 15.52 -12.16
C LEU A 448 -7.72 15.13 -12.36
N LYS A 449 -8.63 16.10 -12.22
CA LYS A 449 -10.06 15.88 -12.50
C LYS A 449 -10.29 15.33 -13.92
N ASN A 450 -9.65 15.91 -14.94
CA ASN A 450 -9.77 15.44 -16.33
C ASN A 450 -9.16 14.05 -16.54
N ASN A 451 -8.07 13.76 -15.84
CA ASN A 451 -7.42 12.44 -15.85
C ASN A 451 -8.20 11.38 -15.06
N ARG A 452 -9.20 11.79 -14.26
CA ARG A 452 -9.89 10.96 -13.25
C ARG A 452 -8.94 10.44 -12.18
N GLY A 453 -8.00 11.30 -11.80
CA GLY A 453 -6.98 11.07 -10.80
C GLY A 453 -5.61 10.73 -11.38
N GLY A 454 -4.63 10.71 -10.49
CA GLY A 454 -3.25 10.55 -10.84
C GLY A 454 -2.29 11.43 -10.08
N LEU A 455 -1.13 11.62 -10.70
CA LEU A 455 -0.10 12.56 -10.31
C LEU A 455 0.08 13.57 -11.43
N VAL A 456 0.23 14.84 -11.10
CA VAL A 456 0.39 15.94 -12.07
C VAL A 456 1.51 16.87 -11.60
N ALA A 457 2.34 17.31 -12.55
CA ALA A 457 3.26 18.42 -12.39
C ALA A 457 2.98 19.45 -13.50
N VAL A 458 2.89 20.72 -13.13
CA VAL A 458 2.64 21.86 -14.00
C VAL A 458 3.78 22.86 -13.85
N CYS A 459 4.39 23.27 -14.96
CA CYS A 459 5.46 24.27 -14.98
C CYS A 459 5.52 24.96 -16.34
N ASP A 460 5.57 26.30 -16.38
CA ASP A 460 5.75 27.09 -17.60
C ASP A 460 4.82 26.68 -18.77
N ASP A 461 3.52 26.50 -18.49
CA ASP A 461 2.47 25.99 -19.41
C ASP A 461 2.57 24.50 -19.81
N ASP A 462 3.64 23.79 -19.46
CA ASP A 462 3.79 22.35 -19.67
C ASP A 462 3.09 21.55 -18.55
N ILE A 463 2.42 20.47 -18.96
CA ILE A 463 1.68 19.57 -18.07
C ILE A 463 2.20 18.16 -18.25
N HIS A 464 2.77 17.61 -17.18
CA HIS A 464 3.18 16.21 -17.10
C HIS A 464 2.25 15.47 -16.15
N SER A 465 1.84 14.25 -16.50
CA SER A 465 0.92 13.49 -15.65
C SER A 465 1.01 11.98 -15.81
N LEU A 466 0.82 11.28 -14.70
CA LEU A 466 0.54 9.85 -14.63
C LEU A 466 -0.95 9.70 -14.31
N LYS A 467 -1.72 9.14 -15.24
CA LYS A 467 -3.17 8.94 -15.06
C LYS A 467 -3.45 7.70 -14.22
N LEU A 468 -4.27 7.87 -13.19
CA LEU A 468 -4.75 6.80 -12.32
C LEU A 468 -6.29 6.74 -12.36
N PRO A 469 -6.90 6.39 -13.51
CA PRO A 469 -8.34 6.54 -13.72
C PRO A 469 -9.20 5.61 -12.86
N VAL A 470 -8.61 4.59 -12.23
CA VAL A 470 -9.32 3.65 -11.37
C VAL A 470 -9.32 4.20 -9.95
N ALA A 471 -10.47 4.73 -9.52
CA ALA A 471 -10.68 5.37 -8.22
C ALA A 471 -9.73 6.55 -7.90
N GLY A 472 -8.94 7.02 -8.86
CA GLY A 472 -7.86 7.98 -8.61
C GLY A 472 -6.59 7.40 -7.99
N LEU A 473 -6.49 6.06 -7.91
CA LEU A 473 -5.42 5.33 -7.21
C LEU A 473 -4.62 4.42 -8.14
N MET A 474 -5.28 3.79 -9.12
CA MET A 474 -4.67 2.76 -9.96
C MET A 474 -4.75 3.09 -11.45
N SER A 475 -3.76 2.62 -12.20
CA SER A 475 -3.66 2.70 -13.65
C SER A 475 -4.01 1.38 -14.32
N THR A 476 -4.56 1.47 -15.54
CA THR A 476 -4.78 0.32 -16.44
C THR A 476 -3.57 0.04 -17.35
N MET A 477 -2.53 0.88 -17.28
CA MET A 477 -1.26 0.72 -18.01
C MET A 477 -0.43 -0.44 -17.45
N SER A 478 0.60 -0.88 -18.17
CA SER A 478 1.55 -1.87 -17.65
C SER A 478 2.46 -1.27 -16.57
N ALA A 479 3.10 -2.13 -15.76
CA ALA A 479 4.08 -1.71 -14.76
C ALA A 479 5.24 -0.90 -15.38
N ASP A 480 5.72 -1.28 -16.57
CA ASP A 480 6.74 -0.55 -17.31
C ASP A 480 6.27 0.87 -17.69
N GLU A 481 5.05 1.00 -18.19
CA GLU A 481 4.48 2.29 -18.59
C GLU A 481 4.28 3.21 -17.39
N VAL A 482 3.74 2.68 -16.28
CA VAL A 482 3.55 3.44 -15.04
C VAL A 482 4.89 3.89 -14.47
N SER A 483 5.87 2.97 -14.38
CA SER A 483 7.23 3.27 -13.93
C SER A 483 7.90 4.37 -14.77
N LEU A 484 7.80 4.27 -16.09
CA LEU A 484 8.33 5.28 -17.01
C LEU A 484 7.71 6.66 -16.77
N GLN A 485 6.38 6.74 -16.66
CA GLN A 485 5.68 8.01 -16.42
C GLN A 485 6.01 8.61 -15.04
N MET A 486 6.14 7.75 -14.01
CA MET A 486 6.52 8.20 -12.67
C MET A 486 7.94 8.76 -12.65
N ASN A 487 8.89 8.11 -13.32
CA ASN A 487 10.27 8.61 -13.45
C ASN A 487 10.34 9.95 -14.20
N LEU A 488 9.56 10.10 -15.28
CA LEU A 488 9.44 11.39 -15.99
C LEU A 488 8.88 12.49 -15.09
N LEU A 489 7.87 12.19 -14.28
CA LEU A 489 7.33 13.15 -13.31
C LEU A 489 8.38 13.54 -12.27
N HIS A 490 9.15 12.60 -11.72
CA HIS A 490 10.19 12.92 -10.75
C HIS A 490 11.28 13.83 -11.33
N GLU A 491 11.73 13.59 -12.56
CA GLU A 491 12.71 14.48 -13.21
C GLU A 491 12.13 15.88 -13.46
N VAL A 492 10.87 16.00 -13.90
CA VAL A 492 10.22 17.31 -14.07
C VAL A 492 10.11 18.05 -12.75
N VAL A 493 9.69 17.38 -11.67
CA VAL A 493 9.55 18.01 -10.35
C VAL A 493 10.90 18.44 -9.78
N LYS A 494 11.96 17.69 -10.05
CA LYS A 494 13.33 18.07 -9.73
C LYS A 494 13.80 19.30 -10.53
N ASP A 495 13.47 19.38 -11.82
CA ASP A 495 13.76 20.54 -12.67
C ASP A 495 12.96 21.80 -12.26
N MET A 496 11.84 21.63 -11.56
CA MET A 496 11.09 22.71 -10.90
C MET A 496 11.76 23.22 -9.61
N GLY A 497 12.88 22.63 -9.18
CA GLY A 497 13.66 23.03 -8.00
C GLY A 497 13.56 22.05 -6.82
N CYS A 498 12.66 21.06 -6.89
CA CYS A 498 12.37 20.19 -5.76
C CYS A 498 13.60 19.40 -5.31
N LYS A 499 13.83 19.38 -3.99
CA LYS A 499 14.97 18.67 -3.37
C LYS A 499 14.58 17.36 -2.70
N LEU A 500 13.29 17.05 -2.62
CA LEU A 500 12.78 15.82 -2.03
C LEU A 500 13.06 14.65 -2.96
N VAL A 501 13.45 13.50 -2.40
CA VAL A 501 13.65 12.26 -3.17
C VAL A 501 12.32 11.73 -3.73
N SER A 502 11.24 11.85 -2.95
CA SER A 502 9.91 11.30 -3.28
C SER A 502 8.80 12.33 -3.06
N PRO A 503 8.73 13.42 -3.85
CA PRO A 503 7.86 14.57 -3.58
C PRO A 503 6.37 14.22 -3.49
N PHE A 504 5.85 13.35 -4.35
CA PHE A 504 4.44 12.96 -4.33
C PHE A 504 4.08 12.13 -3.08
N MET A 505 4.96 11.24 -2.66
CA MET A 505 4.79 10.44 -1.44
C MET A 505 4.84 11.34 -0.20
N THR A 506 5.85 12.23 -0.11
CA THR A 506 5.93 13.23 0.97
C THR A 506 4.66 14.09 1.03
N MET A 507 4.14 14.52 -0.13
CA MET A 507 2.90 15.27 -0.21
C MET A 507 1.70 14.47 0.28
N SER A 508 1.57 13.19 -0.08
CA SER A 508 0.50 12.30 0.41
C SER A 508 0.42 12.31 1.94
N PHE A 509 1.57 12.22 2.62
CA PHE A 509 1.63 12.21 4.08
C PHE A 509 1.35 13.56 4.75
N MET A 510 1.29 14.68 4.03
CA MET A 510 0.85 15.96 4.60
C MET A 510 -0.65 15.95 4.89
N ALA A 511 -1.41 15.03 4.28
CA ALA A 511 -2.83 14.83 4.52
C ALA A 511 -3.17 13.77 5.58
N LEU A 512 -2.18 13.02 6.06
CA LEU A 512 -2.42 11.92 6.99
C LEU A 512 -2.50 12.42 8.45
N LEU A 513 -3.72 12.64 8.96
CA LEU A 513 -3.99 13.28 10.25
C LEU A 513 -3.72 12.41 11.50
N VAL A 514 -3.16 11.21 11.33
CA VAL A 514 -2.82 10.30 12.43
C VAL A 514 -1.32 10.29 12.76
N ILE A 515 -0.51 11.10 12.04
CA ILE A 515 0.93 11.22 12.25
C ILE A 515 1.31 12.67 12.64
N PRO A 516 1.99 12.88 13.79
CA PRO A 516 2.40 14.23 14.23
C PRO A 516 3.32 15.02 13.28
N GLN A 517 3.44 16.35 13.41
CA GLN A 517 2.71 17.25 14.31
C GLN A 517 1.64 18.11 13.60
N LEU A 518 1.96 18.75 12.47
CA LEU A 518 1.04 19.67 11.77
C LEU A 518 0.73 19.15 10.36
N LYS A 519 -0.55 18.95 10.06
CA LYS A 519 -1.05 18.34 8.82
C LYS A 519 -2.20 19.18 8.24
N ILE A 520 -2.72 18.81 7.07
CA ILE A 520 -3.87 19.50 6.44
C ILE A 520 -4.86 18.48 5.87
N SER A 521 -6.14 18.61 6.18
CA SER A 521 -7.22 17.89 5.48
C SER A 521 -8.10 18.84 4.69
N ASP A 522 -9.11 18.33 4.00
CA ASP A 522 -10.11 19.15 3.32
C ASP A 522 -10.90 20.09 4.26
N GLN A 523 -10.83 19.83 5.57
CA GLN A 523 -11.50 20.61 6.60
C GLN A 523 -10.62 21.71 7.22
N GLY A 524 -9.30 21.68 7.01
CA GLY A 524 -8.40 22.72 7.50
C GLY A 524 -7.02 22.21 7.92
N LEU A 525 -6.21 23.14 8.45
CA LEU A 525 -4.93 22.85 9.07
C LEU A 525 -5.18 22.19 10.45
N PHE A 526 -4.49 21.08 10.73
CA PHE A 526 -4.76 20.23 11.86
C PHE A 526 -3.49 19.99 12.68
N ASP A 527 -3.55 20.28 13.97
CA ASP A 527 -2.51 19.95 14.93
C ASP A 527 -2.83 18.57 15.54
N VAL A 528 -2.06 17.56 15.15
CA VAL A 528 -2.23 16.17 15.60
C VAL A 528 -1.88 16.02 17.09
N GLY A 529 -0.98 16.86 17.62
CA GLY A 529 -0.58 16.81 19.03
C GLY A 529 -1.69 17.29 19.97
N SER A 530 -2.43 18.34 19.57
CA SER A 530 -3.62 18.81 20.30
C SER A 530 -4.95 18.27 19.77
N PHE A 531 -4.90 17.52 18.68
CA PHE A 531 -6.01 16.83 18.03
C PHE A 531 -7.18 17.76 17.67
N GLN A 532 -6.87 18.93 17.11
CA GLN A 532 -7.83 19.96 16.74
C GLN A 532 -7.38 20.75 15.51
N PHE A 533 -8.35 21.37 14.83
CA PHE A 533 -8.06 22.32 13.77
C PHE A 533 -7.48 23.61 14.36
N VAL A 534 -6.52 24.19 13.63
CA VAL A 534 -5.85 25.45 14.00
C VAL A 534 -5.92 26.44 12.85
N ASP A 535 -5.94 27.73 13.17
CA ASP A 535 -5.94 28.79 12.16
C ASP A 535 -4.58 28.87 11.45
N VAL A 536 -4.62 29.10 10.13
CA VAL A 536 -3.43 29.30 9.31
C VAL A 536 -2.69 30.58 9.69
N ILE A 537 -3.43 31.64 10.05
CA ILE A 537 -2.86 32.94 10.43
C ILE A 537 -2.84 33.02 11.95
N LYS A 538 -1.67 33.36 12.53
CA LYS A 538 -1.52 33.59 13.98
C LYS A 538 -2.06 34.94 14.45
#